data_AF-A0A3Q1B4D6-F1
#
_entry.id   AF-A0A3Q1B4D6-F1
#
_cell.length_a   1.000
_cell.length_b   1.000
_cell.length_c   1.000
_cell.angle_alpha   90.00
_cell.angle_beta   90.00
_cell.angle_gamma   90.00
#
_symmetry.space_group_name_H-M   'P 1'
#
loop_
_entity.id
_entity.type
_entity.pdbx_description
1 polymer ?
#
loop_
_entity_poly.entity_id
_entity_poly.type
_entity_poly.pdbx_seq_one_letter_code
_entity_poly.pdbx_strand_id
1 'polypeptide(L)'
;KLTWQPAFPPPPLKGGISVTMEDLQCLDSGQYLNDVIIDFYLKYLLQNASAAVAESIHIFSSFFYKQLTRRDNASEGTNSDSCQRQRRHQRVKTWTRHVDIFKKDFLFVPVNQEAHWYLVVICFPGMEEPKVEAWIDSESQKGKSVESQRQDEAQGSKSISENAEMPPTLNRSDAVEPETGTSDSVIPACFARICLYHVKVTFLYFFGFKLVSPLYRPCILIMDSLKLSLHERVFKLLREYLQSEWEVRRGSSREFGPDQMKSSHCQVPLQDNSSDCGLYLLQYVECFLKDPVVHFDLPLHLRRWFPRQQVRRKRDEIRDLILNLHRHQNLDEAESKHANVCTPQDFLPIPFSDEYFTKGSICI
;
A
#
# COMPACT_ATOMS: atom_id res chain seq x y z
N LYS A 1 -17.27 -17.41 31.16
CA LYS A 1 -16.73 -16.06 31.43
C LYS A 1 -16.21 -15.52 30.12
N LEU A 2 -16.93 -14.61 29.46
CA LEU A 2 -16.38 -13.91 28.29
C LEU A 2 -15.32 -12.93 28.79
N THR A 3 -14.08 -13.09 28.34
CA THR A 3 -12.98 -12.18 28.64
C THR A 3 -13.07 -10.99 27.69
N TRP A 4 -13.15 -9.78 28.25
CA TRP A 4 -13.15 -8.50 27.52
C TRP A 4 -11.80 -8.26 26.83
N GLN A 5 -11.60 -8.89 25.66
CA GLN A 5 -10.40 -8.72 24.82
C GLN A 5 -10.79 -8.85 23.35
N PRO A 6 -11.45 -7.84 22.75
CA PRO A 6 -11.69 -7.84 21.31
C PRO A 6 -10.35 -7.93 20.58
N ALA A 7 -10.24 -8.92 19.69
CA ALA A 7 -9.07 -9.11 18.85
C ALA A 7 -9.39 -8.64 17.42
N PHE A 8 -8.51 -7.84 16.82
CA PHE A 8 -8.68 -7.41 15.44
C PHE A 8 -7.45 -7.73 14.56
N PRO A 9 -7.65 -8.43 13.41
CA PRO A 9 -8.89 -9.04 12.97
C PRO A 9 -9.34 -10.19 13.91
N PRO A 10 -10.65 -10.51 13.95
CA PRO A 10 -11.14 -11.64 14.73
C PRO A 10 -10.66 -12.98 14.16
N PRO A 11 -10.52 -14.03 14.99
CA PRO A 11 -10.33 -15.40 14.51
C PRO A 11 -11.43 -15.80 13.51
N PRO A 12 -11.14 -16.59 12.46
CA PRO A 12 -9.93 -17.37 12.23
C PRO A 12 -8.77 -16.61 11.55
N LEU A 13 -8.92 -15.31 11.30
CA LEU A 13 -7.87 -14.51 10.67
C LEU A 13 -6.65 -14.41 11.60
N LYS A 14 -5.45 -14.57 11.02
CA LYS A 14 -4.20 -14.59 11.79
C LYS A 14 -3.70 -13.17 12.12
N GLY A 15 -2.97 -13.07 13.22
CA GLY A 15 -2.33 -11.83 13.67
C GLY A 15 -3.29 -10.85 14.36
N GLY A 16 -4.33 -11.34 15.03
CA GLY A 16 -5.22 -10.49 15.82
C GLY A 16 -4.46 -9.69 16.87
N ILE A 17 -4.80 -8.41 17.01
CA ILE A 17 -4.33 -7.51 18.06
C ILE A 17 -5.45 -7.44 19.10
N SER A 18 -5.20 -7.93 20.31
CA SER A 18 -6.14 -7.83 21.42
C SER A 18 -6.05 -6.45 22.05
N VAL A 19 -7.19 -5.77 22.21
CA VAL A 19 -7.27 -4.46 22.88
C VAL A 19 -7.85 -4.65 24.28
N THR A 20 -7.15 -4.20 25.32
CA THR A 20 -7.64 -4.28 26.70
C THR A 20 -8.35 -3.00 27.14
N MET A 21 -8.95 -3.02 28.33
CA MET A 21 -9.57 -1.82 28.90
C MET A 21 -8.53 -0.75 29.25
N GLU A 22 -7.32 -1.14 29.63
CA GLU A 22 -6.20 -0.24 29.88
C GLU A 22 -5.75 0.45 28.59
N ASP A 23 -5.76 -0.26 27.47
CA ASP A 23 -5.47 0.34 26.16
C ASP A 23 -6.50 1.41 25.80
N LEU A 24 -7.79 1.18 26.10
CA LEU A 24 -8.85 2.16 25.85
C LEU A 24 -8.69 3.45 26.68
N GLN A 25 -8.08 3.39 27.86
CA GLN A 25 -7.83 4.59 28.68
C GLN A 25 -6.89 5.59 27.98
N CYS A 26 -6.02 5.13 27.08
CA CYS A 26 -5.14 6.03 26.35
C CYS A 26 -5.90 6.90 25.31
N LEU A 27 -7.15 6.56 25.00
CA LEU A 27 -8.05 7.37 24.18
C LEU A 27 -8.71 8.51 24.98
N ASP A 28 -8.49 8.62 26.30
CA ASP A 28 -9.01 9.73 27.07
C ASP A 28 -8.34 11.05 26.69
N SER A 29 -9.01 12.16 26.94
CA SER A 29 -8.48 13.49 26.59
C SER A 29 -7.15 13.75 27.29
N GLY A 30 -6.16 14.24 26.55
CA GLY A 30 -4.83 14.54 27.07
C GLY A 30 -3.89 13.35 27.24
N GLN A 31 -4.32 12.12 26.94
CA GLN A 31 -3.48 10.92 27.03
C GLN A 31 -2.73 10.65 25.72
N TYR A 32 -1.49 10.16 25.82
CA TYR A 32 -0.73 9.70 24.66
C TYR A 32 -1.25 8.34 24.19
N LEU A 33 -1.41 8.17 22.88
CA LEU A 33 -1.77 6.86 22.33
C LEU A 33 -0.63 5.85 22.54
N ASN A 34 -1.00 4.62 22.86
CA ASN A 34 -0.05 3.53 23.00
C ASN A 34 0.12 2.73 21.69
N ASP A 35 1.11 1.82 21.68
CA ASP A 35 1.42 0.97 20.53
C ASP A 35 0.20 0.14 20.06
N VAL A 36 -0.59 -0.38 21.01
CA VAL A 36 -1.74 -1.25 20.73
C VAL A 36 -2.80 -0.51 19.92
N ILE A 37 -3.19 0.70 20.35
CA ILE A 37 -4.19 1.51 19.65
C ILE A 37 -3.70 1.96 18.26
N ILE A 38 -2.42 2.33 18.14
CA ILE A 38 -1.82 2.70 16.85
C ILE A 38 -1.88 1.52 15.88
N ASP A 39 -1.32 0.38 16.27
CA ASP A 39 -1.25 -0.80 15.41
C ASP A 39 -2.65 -1.36 15.09
N PHE A 40 -3.56 -1.35 16.06
CA PHE A 40 -4.97 -1.73 15.87
C PHE A 40 -5.62 -0.88 14.78
N TYR A 41 -5.56 0.45 14.90
CA TYR A 41 -6.29 1.33 14.00
C TYR A 41 -5.67 1.32 12.59
N LEU A 42 -4.34 1.28 12.48
CA LEU A 42 -3.66 1.13 11.19
C LEU A 42 -4.05 -0.17 10.49
N LYS A 43 -4.18 -1.26 11.24
CA LYS A 43 -4.63 -2.54 10.70
C LYS A 43 -6.08 -2.49 10.24
N TYR A 44 -6.95 -1.83 11.01
CA TYR A 44 -8.33 -1.57 10.63
C TYR A 44 -8.44 -0.77 9.33
N LEU A 45 -7.67 0.31 9.21
CA LEU A 45 -7.63 1.12 7.99
C LEU A 45 -7.18 0.31 6.76
N LEU A 46 -6.16 -0.54 6.90
CA LEU A 46 -5.67 -1.38 5.80
C LEU A 46 -6.71 -2.43 5.37
N GLN A 47 -7.42 -3.05 6.31
CA GLN A 47 -8.43 -4.06 6.00
C GLN A 47 -9.69 -3.48 5.36
N ASN A 48 -10.01 -2.23 5.67
CA ASN A 48 -11.14 -1.52 5.09
C ASN A 48 -10.78 -0.75 3.81
N ALA A 49 -9.51 -0.72 3.43
CA ALA A 49 -9.09 -0.14 2.16
C ALA A 49 -9.51 -1.06 0.99
N SER A 50 -9.66 -0.47 -0.20
CA SER A 50 -9.90 -1.27 -1.41
C SER A 50 -8.78 -2.28 -1.64
N ALA A 51 -9.09 -3.43 -2.23
CA ALA A 51 -8.10 -4.47 -2.51
C ALA A 51 -6.91 -3.95 -3.33
N ALA A 52 -7.15 -3.03 -4.27
CA ALA A 52 -6.10 -2.40 -5.07
C ALA A 52 -5.14 -1.56 -4.21
N VAL A 53 -5.68 -0.74 -3.30
CA VAL A 53 -4.87 0.06 -2.37
C VAL A 53 -4.11 -0.84 -1.42
N ALA A 54 -4.79 -1.81 -0.80
CA ALA A 54 -4.16 -2.75 0.15
C ALA A 54 -3.02 -3.56 -0.48
N GLU A 55 -3.11 -3.91 -1.76
CA GLU A 55 -2.04 -4.60 -2.47
C GLU A 55 -0.85 -3.69 -2.79
N SER A 56 -1.09 -2.40 -3.06
CA SER A 56 -0.05 -1.42 -3.34
C SER A 56 0.72 -0.97 -2.09
N ILE A 57 0.21 -1.20 -0.88
CA ILE A 57 0.81 -0.68 0.35
C ILE A 57 1.29 -1.78 1.30
N HIS A 58 2.16 -1.38 2.22
CA HIS A 58 2.52 -2.16 3.40
C HIS A 58 2.61 -1.24 4.62
N ILE A 59 2.00 -1.63 5.74
CA ILE A 59 2.10 -0.90 6.99
C ILE A 59 2.88 -1.75 7.99
N PHE A 60 4.02 -1.22 8.45
CA PHE A 60 4.79 -1.83 9.52
C PHE A 60 4.12 -1.57 10.88
N SER A 61 4.26 -2.51 11.81
CA SER A 61 3.89 -2.26 13.21
C SER A 61 4.83 -1.25 13.85
N SER A 62 4.38 -0.56 14.90
CA SER A 62 5.18 0.41 15.65
C SER A 62 6.48 -0.20 16.21
N PHE A 63 6.49 -1.51 16.46
CA PHE A 63 7.65 -2.25 16.94
C PHE A 63 8.78 -2.38 15.91
N PHE A 64 8.50 -2.23 14.61
CA PHE A 64 9.51 -2.39 13.55
C PHE A 64 10.69 -1.45 13.76
N TYR A 65 10.44 -0.14 13.83
CA TYR A 65 11.50 0.85 13.95
C TYR A 65 12.17 0.79 15.33
N LYS A 66 11.40 0.51 16.38
CA LYS A 66 11.91 0.26 17.73
C LYS A 66 12.93 -0.87 17.76
N GLN A 67 12.65 -1.97 17.06
CA GLN A 67 13.54 -3.13 16.99
C GLN A 67 14.72 -2.91 16.04
N LEU A 68 14.51 -2.19 14.94
CA LEU A 68 15.58 -1.81 14.00
C LEU A 68 16.65 -0.97 14.71
N THR A 69 16.23 -0.01 15.53
CA THR A 69 17.09 0.96 16.21
C THR A 69 17.59 0.54 17.59
N ARG A 70 17.23 -0.66 18.06
CA ARG A 70 17.67 -1.20 19.36
C ARG A 70 19.18 -1.10 19.49
N ARG A 71 19.68 -0.62 20.64
CA ARG A 71 21.11 -0.56 20.93
C ARG A 71 21.69 -1.98 20.97
N ASP A 72 22.87 -2.13 20.37
CA ASP A 72 23.65 -3.37 20.46
C ASP A 72 24.17 -3.51 21.91
N ASN A 73 24.34 -4.76 22.38
CA ASN A 73 24.85 -5.03 23.73
C ASN A 73 26.35 -4.67 23.81
N ALA A 74 26.84 -4.27 24.99
CA ALA A 74 28.24 -3.89 25.21
C ALA A 74 29.28 -4.98 24.85
N SER A 75 28.84 -6.24 24.72
CA SER A 75 29.67 -7.39 24.30
C SER A 75 29.83 -7.53 22.78
N GLU A 76 29.08 -6.77 21.99
CA GLU A 76 29.18 -6.76 20.52
C GLU A 76 30.16 -5.66 20.11
N GLY A 77 31.44 -6.02 19.99
CA GLY A 77 32.54 -5.10 19.72
C GLY A 77 32.37 -4.18 18.50
N THR A 78 33.26 -3.20 18.40
CA THR A 78 33.30 -2.13 17.39
C THR A 78 33.59 -2.68 15.98
N ASN A 79 32.60 -3.34 15.39
CA ASN A 79 32.68 -3.90 14.04
C ASN A 79 32.37 -2.85 12.96
N SER A 80 32.76 -3.15 11.72
CA SER A 80 32.53 -2.31 10.53
C SER A 80 31.07 -1.86 10.37
N ASP A 81 30.86 -0.74 9.67
CA ASP A 81 29.53 -0.20 9.40
C ASP A 81 28.61 -1.21 8.69
N SER A 82 29.15 -1.99 7.74
CA SER A 82 28.43 -3.08 7.07
C SER A 82 27.95 -4.18 8.03
N CYS A 83 28.76 -4.53 9.03
CA CYS A 83 28.40 -5.51 10.06
C CYS A 83 27.25 -4.97 10.92
N GLN A 84 27.32 -3.69 11.31
CA GLN A 84 26.26 -3.07 12.12
C GLN A 84 24.93 -2.98 11.36
N ARG A 85 24.98 -2.59 10.07
CA ARG A 85 23.81 -2.58 9.18
C ARG A 85 23.15 -3.96 9.12
N GLN A 86 23.95 -5.00 8.89
CA GLN A 86 23.45 -6.37 8.80
C GLN A 86 22.85 -6.87 10.11
N ARG A 87 23.46 -6.52 11.26
CA ARG A 87 22.90 -6.83 12.59
C ARG A 87 21.54 -6.16 12.81
N ARG A 88 21.41 -4.87 12.45
CA ARG A 88 20.13 -4.14 12.53
C ARG A 88 19.06 -4.83 11.69
N HIS A 89 19.38 -5.16 10.44
CA HIS A 89 18.46 -5.85 9.52
C HIS A 89 18.04 -7.22 10.06
N GLN A 90 18.97 -8.02 10.57
CA GLN A 90 18.70 -9.36 11.09
C GLN A 90 17.64 -9.37 12.19
N ARG A 91 17.55 -8.30 13.00
CA ARG A 91 16.54 -8.17 14.06
C ARG A 91 15.11 -7.99 13.55
N VAL A 92 14.95 -7.49 12.32
CA VAL A 92 13.65 -7.19 11.72
C VAL A 92 13.38 -7.97 10.43
N LYS A 93 14.29 -8.87 10.02
CA LYS A 93 14.19 -9.69 8.81
C LYS A 93 12.86 -10.47 8.69
N THR A 94 12.26 -10.85 9.81
CA THR A 94 11.00 -11.60 9.83
C THR A 94 9.78 -10.75 9.48
N TRP A 95 9.82 -9.42 9.65
CA TRP A 95 8.70 -8.53 9.34
C TRP A 95 8.28 -8.61 7.88
N THR A 96 9.25 -8.81 6.98
CA THR A 96 9.00 -8.93 5.54
C THR A 96 8.96 -10.37 5.06
N ARG A 97 9.05 -11.40 5.92
CA ARG A 97 9.23 -12.81 5.49
C ARG A 97 8.34 -13.24 4.33
N HIS A 98 7.07 -12.85 4.34
CA HIS A 98 6.06 -13.23 3.35
C HIS A 98 5.60 -12.06 2.45
N VAL A 99 6.35 -10.95 2.39
CA VAL A 99 6.02 -9.78 1.57
C VAL A 99 7.26 -9.24 0.88
N ASP A 100 7.16 -8.97 -0.42
CA ASP A 100 8.19 -8.24 -1.16
C ASP A 100 7.85 -6.74 -1.12
N ILE A 101 8.52 -5.99 -0.25
CA ILE A 101 8.29 -4.56 -0.04
C ILE A 101 8.67 -3.71 -1.26
N PHE A 102 9.51 -4.20 -2.17
CA PHE A 102 9.92 -3.47 -3.37
C PHE A 102 8.89 -3.54 -4.50
N LYS A 103 7.86 -4.38 -4.36
CA LYS A 103 6.67 -4.40 -5.24
C LYS A 103 5.57 -3.46 -4.77
N LYS A 104 5.75 -2.81 -3.61
CA LYS A 104 4.80 -1.87 -3.03
C LYS A 104 5.09 -0.46 -3.51
N ASP A 105 4.05 0.34 -3.62
CA ASP A 105 4.12 1.76 -3.90
C ASP A 105 4.41 2.55 -2.61
N PHE A 106 3.83 2.15 -1.48
CA PHE A 106 4.00 2.86 -0.21
C PHE A 106 4.27 1.94 0.97
N LEU A 107 5.29 2.27 1.76
CA LEU A 107 5.56 1.64 3.05
C LEU A 107 5.35 2.65 4.16
N PHE A 108 4.39 2.38 5.05
CA PHE A 108 4.13 3.20 6.23
C PHE A 108 4.90 2.66 7.43
N VAL A 109 5.68 3.52 8.07
CA VAL A 109 6.45 3.20 9.27
C VAL A 109 6.05 4.18 10.38
N PRO A 110 5.19 3.74 11.33
CA PRO A 110 4.93 4.50 12.54
C PRO A 110 6.19 4.56 13.39
N VAL A 111 6.57 5.75 13.85
CA VAL A 111 7.74 5.93 14.71
C VAL A 111 7.35 6.67 15.98
N ASN A 112 7.80 6.13 17.12
CA ASN A 112 7.72 6.76 18.43
C ASN A 112 9.12 7.01 18.98
N GLN A 113 9.46 8.26 19.24
CA GLN A 113 10.69 8.66 19.91
C GLN A 113 10.37 9.68 20.99
N GLU A 114 10.84 9.45 22.22
CA GLU A 114 10.63 10.39 23.34
C GLU A 114 9.15 10.73 23.59
N ALA A 115 8.28 9.72 23.52
CA ALA A 115 6.82 9.86 23.65
C ALA A 115 6.15 10.71 22.55
N HIS A 116 6.83 10.90 21.42
CA HIS A 116 6.32 11.61 20.25
C HIS A 116 6.13 10.67 19.06
N TRP A 117 4.89 10.60 18.57
CA TRP A 117 4.51 9.84 17.38
C TRP A 117 4.62 10.69 16.11
N TYR A 118 5.27 10.15 15.09
CA TYR A 118 5.26 10.69 13.73
C TYR A 118 5.26 9.57 12.70
N LEU A 119 4.90 9.91 11.47
CA LEU A 119 4.80 8.95 10.39
C LEU A 119 5.95 9.11 9.41
N VAL A 120 6.58 8.00 9.05
CA VAL A 120 7.46 7.92 7.89
C VAL A 120 6.77 7.16 6.77
N VAL A 121 6.85 7.68 5.55
CA VAL A 121 6.32 7.03 4.34
C VAL A 121 7.44 6.85 3.32
N ILE A 122 7.79 5.60 3.03
CA ILE A 122 8.73 5.27 1.96
C ILE A 122 7.92 5.09 0.68
N CYS A 123 8.18 5.93 -0.31
CA CYS A 123 7.46 5.95 -1.58
C CYS A 123 8.30 5.28 -2.66
N PHE A 124 7.66 4.41 -3.42
CA PHE A 124 8.18 3.70 -4.58
C PHE A 124 9.58 3.09 -4.37
N PRO A 125 9.78 2.26 -3.31
CA PRO A 125 11.09 1.70 -2.98
C PRO A 125 11.71 0.84 -4.09
N GLY A 126 10.88 0.28 -4.99
CA GLY A 126 11.36 -0.48 -6.15
C GLY A 126 11.87 0.36 -7.32
N MET A 127 11.46 1.63 -7.44
CA MET A 127 11.83 2.49 -8.59
C MET A 127 13.24 3.04 -8.45
N GLU A 128 14.03 3.00 -9.51
CA GLU A 128 15.40 3.56 -9.54
C GLU A 128 15.42 5.06 -9.82
N GLU A 129 14.65 5.51 -10.82
CA GLU A 129 14.63 6.89 -11.26
C GLU A 129 13.22 7.50 -11.22
N PRO A 130 13.11 8.83 -11.06
CA PRO A 130 11.85 9.54 -11.19
C PRO A 130 11.21 9.31 -12.57
N LYS A 131 9.89 9.11 -12.59
CA LYS A 131 9.10 8.97 -13.82
C LYS A 131 8.06 10.07 -13.89
N VAL A 132 8.03 10.77 -15.02
CA VAL A 132 6.97 11.71 -15.39
C VAL A 132 6.09 11.00 -16.40
N GLU A 133 4.80 10.87 -16.12
CA GLU A 133 3.88 10.31 -17.11
C GLU A 133 3.46 11.40 -18.10
N ALA A 134 3.84 11.22 -19.37
CA ALA A 134 3.32 12.03 -20.46
C ALA A 134 1.87 11.61 -20.74
N TRP A 135 0.98 12.59 -20.89
CA TRP A 135 -0.39 12.35 -21.29
C TRP A 135 -0.39 11.77 -22.71
N ILE A 136 -0.78 10.50 -22.85
CA ILE A 136 -0.99 9.91 -24.17
C ILE A 136 -2.42 10.24 -24.57
N ASP A 137 -2.60 11.29 -25.37
CA ASP A 137 -3.85 11.54 -26.10
C ASP A 137 -4.09 10.38 -27.07
N SER A 138 -4.86 9.41 -26.62
CA SER A 138 -5.35 8.32 -27.46
C SER A 138 -6.53 8.81 -28.31
N GLU A 139 -6.33 9.87 -29.11
CA GLU A 139 -7.34 10.34 -30.07
C GLU A 139 -6.77 10.97 -31.35
N SER A 140 -5.48 10.82 -31.67
CA SER A 140 -4.89 11.37 -32.91
C SER A 140 -4.52 10.35 -34.00
N GLN A 141 -4.90 9.08 -33.87
CA GLN A 141 -4.82 8.10 -34.97
C GLN A 141 -6.19 7.61 -35.43
N LYS A 142 -7.09 8.53 -35.77
CA LYS A 142 -8.18 8.28 -36.73
C LYS A 142 -8.48 9.56 -37.50
N GLY A 143 -7.99 9.62 -38.74
CA GLY A 143 -8.50 10.55 -39.76
C GLY A 143 -7.53 11.64 -40.18
N LYS A 144 -6.77 11.38 -41.25
CA LYS A 144 -6.92 12.09 -42.54
C LYS A 144 -5.88 11.59 -43.55
N SER A 145 -6.31 10.64 -44.35
CA SER A 145 -5.81 10.44 -45.71
C SER A 145 -6.64 11.29 -46.68
N VAL A 146 -5.95 11.96 -47.61
CA VAL A 146 -6.42 12.59 -48.87
C VAL A 146 -7.18 13.92 -48.66
N GLU A 147 -6.84 15.08 -49.27
CA GLU A 147 -6.64 15.38 -50.69
C GLU A 147 -5.87 16.71 -50.91
N SER A 148 -4.76 16.70 -51.66
CA SER A 148 -4.51 17.29 -53.01
C SER A 148 -4.38 18.80 -53.16
N GLN A 149 -3.24 19.22 -53.73
CA GLN A 149 -3.18 20.26 -54.78
C GLN A 149 -1.90 20.11 -55.65
N ARG A 150 -2.13 19.65 -56.90
CA ARG A 150 -1.57 20.04 -58.23
C ARG A 150 -0.22 20.79 -58.26
N GLN A 151 0.82 20.19 -58.87
CA GLN A 151 1.30 20.36 -60.26
C GLN A 151 1.90 21.74 -60.58
N ASP A 152 3.21 21.75 -60.87
CA ASP A 152 3.84 22.50 -61.97
C ASP A 152 5.15 21.78 -62.41
N GLU A 153 5.31 21.61 -63.73
CA GLU A 153 6.50 21.10 -64.46
C GLU A 153 7.57 22.23 -64.56
N ALA A 154 8.85 22.09 -64.93
CA ALA A 154 9.51 21.21 -65.89
C ALA A 154 11.06 21.35 -65.83
N GLN A 155 11.75 20.46 -66.58
CA GLN A 155 13.14 20.49 -67.09
C GLN A 155 14.27 20.11 -66.11
N GLY A 156 15.20 19.19 -66.40
CA GLY A 156 15.51 18.36 -67.57
C GLY A 156 16.91 17.73 -67.43
N SER A 157 17.15 16.58 -68.07
CA SER A 157 18.45 15.89 -68.35
C SER A 157 19.25 15.35 -67.13
N LYS A 158 20.02 14.25 -67.18
CA LYS A 158 20.32 13.13 -68.11
C LYS A 158 21.28 12.17 -67.33
N SER A 159 21.46 10.95 -67.85
CA SER A 159 22.59 10.00 -67.67
C SER A 159 22.60 9.07 -66.42
N ILE A 160 22.43 7.74 -66.57
CA ILE A 160 23.47 6.65 -66.78
C ILE A 160 24.17 6.31 -65.45
N SER A 161 24.42 5.07 -64.98
CA SER A 161 24.11 3.67 -65.35
C SER A 161 24.53 2.77 -64.16
N GLU A 162 23.88 1.61 -64.06
CA GLU A 162 24.44 0.26 -63.79
C GLU A 162 25.64 0.09 -62.81
N ASN A 163 25.45 -0.75 -61.79
CA ASN A 163 25.93 -2.13 -61.90
C ASN A 163 25.38 -3.02 -60.79
N ALA A 164 24.78 -4.12 -61.21
CA ALA A 164 24.54 -5.32 -60.44
C ALA A 164 25.72 -6.27 -60.67
N GLU A 165 26.15 -7.00 -59.64
CA GLU A 165 26.67 -8.36 -59.84
C GLU A 165 26.59 -9.18 -58.55
N MET A 166 26.18 -10.44 -58.72
CA MET A 166 25.86 -11.46 -57.72
C MET A 166 26.75 -12.70 -58.02
N PRO A 167 26.50 -13.87 -57.40
CA PRO A 167 27.20 -14.54 -56.30
C PRO A 167 28.29 -15.56 -56.77
N PRO A 168 28.82 -16.46 -55.90
CA PRO A 168 28.16 -17.77 -55.80
C PRO A 168 28.12 -18.41 -54.39
N THR A 169 27.22 -19.39 -54.35
CA THR A 169 26.76 -20.33 -53.33
C THR A 169 27.81 -21.29 -52.76
N LEU A 170 27.60 -21.76 -51.52
CA LEU A 170 27.69 -23.18 -51.15
C LEU A 170 26.97 -23.46 -49.80
N ASN A 171 26.03 -24.40 -49.84
CA ASN A 171 25.20 -24.91 -48.75
C ASN A 171 26.00 -25.77 -47.74
N ARG A 172 25.60 -25.75 -46.45
CA ARG A 172 25.13 -26.98 -45.74
C ARG A 172 24.41 -26.68 -44.41
N SER A 173 23.19 -27.22 -44.35
CA SER A 173 22.21 -27.50 -43.28
C SER A 173 22.59 -27.39 -41.80
N ASP A 174 21.67 -26.86 -40.97
CA ASP A 174 20.78 -27.68 -40.13
C ASP A 174 19.61 -26.86 -39.54
N ALA A 175 18.50 -27.55 -39.31
CA ALA A 175 17.15 -27.03 -39.07
C ALA A 175 16.89 -26.57 -37.63
N VAL A 176 16.14 -25.47 -37.45
CA VAL A 176 15.26 -25.21 -36.28
C VAL A 176 14.06 -24.37 -36.74
N GLU A 177 12.86 -24.77 -36.30
CA GLU A 177 11.55 -24.15 -36.55
C GLU A 177 11.40 -22.71 -36.00
N PRO A 178 10.47 -21.89 -36.53
CA PRO A 178 10.21 -20.56 -36.00
C PRO A 178 9.08 -20.60 -34.95
N GLU A 179 9.45 -20.52 -33.68
CA GLU A 179 8.50 -20.21 -32.60
C GLU A 179 8.20 -18.70 -32.61
N THR A 180 6.93 -18.40 -32.77
CA THR A 180 6.29 -17.10 -32.69
C THR A 180 6.56 -16.42 -31.34
N GLY A 181 7.44 -15.42 -31.33
CA GLY A 181 7.65 -14.53 -30.19
C GLY A 181 6.79 -13.28 -30.29
N THR A 182 5.51 -13.38 -29.94
CA THR A 182 4.67 -12.21 -29.63
C THR A 182 5.28 -11.54 -28.40
N SER A 183 5.92 -10.38 -28.58
CA SER A 183 6.34 -9.55 -27.46
C SER A 183 5.10 -8.91 -26.85
N ASP A 184 4.43 -9.63 -25.96
CA ASP A 184 3.38 -9.07 -25.12
C ASP A 184 4.05 -8.06 -24.18
N SER A 185 3.90 -6.78 -24.53
CA SER A 185 4.17 -5.65 -23.66
C SER A 185 3.15 -5.66 -22.52
N VAL A 186 3.39 -6.48 -21.50
CA VAL A 186 2.57 -6.53 -20.29
C VAL A 186 2.82 -5.27 -19.49
N ILE A 187 1.92 -4.29 -19.65
CA ILE A 187 1.86 -3.08 -18.82
C ILE A 187 1.74 -3.51 -17.35
N PRO A 188 2.62 -3.06 -16.43
CA PRO A 188 2.53 -3.42 -15.02
C PRO A 188 1.21 -2.98 -14.40
N ALA A 189 0.58 -3.83 -13.59
CA ALA A 189 -0.75 -3.63 -13.04
C ALA A 189 -0.97 -2.32 -12.24
N CYS A 190 0.09 -1.60 -11.83
CA CYS A 190 -0.07 -0.27 -11.22
C CYS A 190 -0.60 0.77 -12.23
N PHE A 191 -0.22 0.68 -13.50
CA PHE A 191 -0.61 1.62 -14.56
C PHE A 191 -2.11 1.57 -14.86
N ALA A 192 -2.73 0.39 -14.78
CA ALA A 192 -4.18 0.27 -14.98
C ALA A 192 -5.00 0.68 -13.73
N ARG A 193 -4.38 0.71 -12.55
CA ARG A 193 -5.09 0.81 -11.25
C ARG A 193 -5.28 2.23 -10.74
N ILE A 194 -4.43 3.18 -11.15
CA ILE A 194 -4.62 4.62 -10.88
C ILE A 194 -5.69 5.21 -11.82
N CYS A 195 -5.96 4.57 -12.97
CA CYS A 195 -6.93 5.03 -13.98
C CYS A 195 -8.36 5.25 -13.47
N LEU A 196 -8.84 4.50 -12.47
CA LEU A 196 -10.19 4.69 -11.92
C LEU A 196 -10.30 5.95 -11.03
N TYR A 197 -9.20 6.39 -10.41
CA TYR A 197 -9.13 7.69 -9.73
C TYR A 197 -8.87 8.83 -10.73
N HIS A 198 -8.15 8.52 -11.81
CA HIS A 198 -7.96 9.41 -12.96
C HIS A 198 -9.32 9.92 -13.49
N VAL A 199 -10.38 9.09 -13.54
CA VAL A 199 -11.72 9.53 -13.98
C VAL A 199 -12.33 10.64 -13.10
N LYS A 200 -12.14 10.61 -11.76
CA LYS A 200 -12.65 11.67 -10.86
C LYS A 200 -11.83 12.94 -10.95
N VAL A 201 -10.52 12.81 -11.15
CA VAL A 201 -9.62 13.93 -11.45
C VAL A 201 -10.03 14.53 -12.80
N THR A 202 -10.22 13.75 -13.87
CA THR A 202 -10.69 14.27 -15.17
C THR A 202 -11.99 15.08 -15.06
N PHE A 203 -12.92 14.71 -14.18
CA PHE A 203 -14.21 15.42 -14.01
C PHE A 203 -14.08 16.80 -13.30
N LEU A 204 -13.10 16.99 -12.43
CA LEU A 204 -12.83 18.28 -11.76
C LEU A 204 -11.91 19.21 -12.58
N TYR A 205 -11.26 18.67 -13.61
CA TYR A 205 -10.20 19.34 -14.37
C TYR A 205 -10.69 19.96 -15.69
N PHE A 206 -12.01 19.99 -15.92
CA PHE A 206 -12.62 20.69 -17.07
C PHE A 206 -12.63 22.23 -16.92
N PHE A 207 -12.16 22.77 -15.78
CA PHE A 207 -12.16 24.21 -15.46
C PHE A 207 -10.77 24.89 -15.52
N GLY A 208 -9.96 24.57 -16.54
CA GLY A 208 -8.94 25.52 -17.04
C GLY A 208 -7.66 25.73 -16.21
N PHE A 209 -7.10 24.69 -15.58
CA PHE A 209 -5.75 24.75 -15.00
C PHE A 209 -4.77 23.83 -15.74
N LYS A 210 -3.52 24.31 -15.91
CA LYS A 210 -2.40 23.61 -16.57
C LYS A 210 -2.32 22.15 -16.13
N LEU A 211 -2.29 21.27 -17.12
CA LEU A 211 -2.10 19.84 -16.99
C LEU A 211 -0.68 19.58 -16.43
N VAL A 212 -0.56 19.26 -15.13
CA VAL A 212 0.72 18.84 -14.54
C VAL A 212 0.77 17.32 -14.61
N SER A 213 1.70 16.78 -15.40
CA SER A 213 2.00 15.35 -15.41
C SER A 213 2.35 14.85 -14.01
N PRO A 214 1.78 13.71 -13.56
CA PRO A 214 2.13 13.14 -12.28
C PRO A 214 3.61 12.73 -12.30
N LEU A 215 4.31 13.10 -11.23
CA LEU A 215 5.73 12.84 -11.03
C LEU A 215 5.84 11.82 -9.90
N TYR A 216 6.34 10.65 -10.23
CA TYR A 216 6.61 9.56 -9.29
C TYR A 216 8.11 9.50 -9.05
N ARG A 217 8.54 9.30 -7.80
CA ARG A 217 9.96 9.15 -7.47
C ARG A 217 10.17 8.34 -6.20
N PRO A 218 11.28 7.58 -6.10
CA PRO A 218 11.69 7.00 -4.83
C PRO A 218 12.01 8.12 -3.82
N CYS A 219 11.31 8.15 -2.68
CA CYS A 219 11.60 9.12 -1.62
C CYS A 219 11.16 8.63 -0.24
N ILE A 220 11.74 9.22 0.81
CA ILE A 220 11.32 9.01 2.21
C ILE A 220 10.70 10.30 2.72
N LEU A 221 9.43 10.23 3.09
CA LEU A 221 8.65 11.37 3.57
C LEU A 221 8.46 11.28 5.07
N ILE A 222 8.51 12.42 5.76
CA ILE A 222 8.17 12.52 7.18
C ILE A 222 6.99 13.46 7.38
N MET A 223 6.00 12.97 8.11
CA MET A 223 4.83 13.71 8.55
C MET A 223 4.84 13.79 10.07
N ASP A 224 5.15 14.98 10.57
CA ASP A 224 5.34 15.26 12.00
C ASP A 224 4.46 16.46 12.38
N SER A 225 3.49 16.22 13.27
CA SER A 225 2.53 17.24 13.73
C SER A 225 3.13 18.29 14.67
N LEU A 226 4.27 17.99 15.30
CA LEU A 226 4.95 18.87 16.28
C LEU A 226 6.25 19.47 15.74
N LYS A 227 6.87 18.85 14.73
CA LYS A 227 8.18 19.24 14.17
C LYS A 227 9.31 19.30 15.22
N LEU A 228 9.21 18.50 16.28
CA LEU A 228 10.17 18.55 17.39
C LEU A 228 11.40 17.69 17.15
N SER A 229 11.33 16.70 16.26
CA SER A 229 12.36 15.66 16.16
C SER A 229 13.39 15.94 15.06
N LEU A 230 14.66 15.62 15.37
CA LEU A 230 15.73 15.54 14.38
C LEU A 230 15.68 14.18 13.70
N HIS A 231 15.31 14.18 12.42
CA HIS A 231 14.98 12.96 11.69
C HIS A 231 16.10 12.40 10.81
N GLU A 232 17.27 13.06 10.76
CA GLU A 232 18.39 12.64 9.90
C GLU A 232 18.81 11.19 10.13
N ARG A 233 18.86 10.79 11.41
CA ARG A 233 19.16 9.40 11.77
C ARG A 233 18.11 8.42 11.25
N VAL A 234 16.84 8.82 11.23
CA VAL A 234 15.73 7.99 10.73
C VAL A 234 15.91 7.71 9.24
N PHE A 235 16.18 8.77 8.45
CA PHE A 235 16.44 8.64 7.02
C PHE A 235 17.63 7.70 6.74
N LYS A 236 18.74 7.88 7.46
CA LYS A 236 19.92 7.02 7.33
C LYS A 236 19.59 5.55 7.61
N LEU A 237 18.95 5.26 8.75
CA LEU A 237 18.66 3.89 9.17
C LEU A 237 17.66 3.18 8.25
N LEU A 238 16.68 3.91 7.71
CA LEU A 238 15.72 3.32 6.76
C LEU A 238 16.35 3.03 5.40
N ARG A 239 17.22 3.92 4.88
CA ARG A 239 18.01 3.65 3.66
C ARG A 239 18.88 2.40 3.81
N GLU A 240 19.59 2.31 4.93
CA GLU A 240 20.39 1.14 5.29
C GLU A 240 19.56 -0.15 5.38
N TYR A 241 18.37 -0.08 5.97
CA TYR A 241 17.43 -1.19 6.02
C TYR A 241 17.00 -1.63 4.61
N LEU A 242 16.64 -0.68 3.74
CA LEU A 242 16.25 -0.96 2.35
C LEU A 242 17.40 -1.60 1.57
N GLN A 243 18.64 -1.15 1.78
CA GLN A 243 19.82 -1.74 1.13
C GLN A 243 20.01 -3.20 1.53
N SER A 244 19.99 -3.51 2.84
CA SER A 244 20.10 -4.90 3.30
C SER A 244 18.90 -5.76 2.89
N GLU A 245 17.68 -5.22 2.89
CA GLU A 245 16.51 -5.97 2.42
C GLU A 245 16.57 -6.22 0.90
N TRP A 246 17.07 -5.27 0.12
CA TRP A 246 17.27 -5.44 -1.32
C TRP A 246 18.28 -6.55 -1.61
N GLU A 247 19.43 -6.53 -0.93
CA GLU A 247 20.46 -7.57 -1.03
C GLU A 247 19.87 -8.97 -0.72
N VAL A 248 19.05 -9.09 0.32
CA VAL A 248 18.38 -10.35 0.68
C VAL A 248 17.33 -10.79 -0.35
N ARG A 249 16.61 -9.85 -0.98
CA ARG A 249 15.49 -10.15 -1.89
C ARG A 249 15.87 -10.33 -3.35
N ARG A 250 16.88 -9.60 -3.81
CA ARG A 250 17.31 -9.54 -5.20
C ARG A 250 18.66 -10.22 -5.44
N GLY A 251 19.44 -10.47 -4.39
CA GLY A 251 20.79 -11.05 -4.51
C GLY A 251 21.81 -10.10 -5.13
N SER A 252 21.45 -8.85 -5.40
CA SER A 252 22.31 -7.79 -5.91
C SER A 252 22.41 -6.66 -4.89
N SER A 253 23.47 -5.85 -4.96
CA SER A 253 23.56 -4.64 -4.14
C SER A 253 22.94 -3.46 -4.87
N ARG A 254 22.23 -2.62 -4.13
CA ARG A 254 21.64 -1.36 -4.60
C ARG A 254 21.83 -0.29 -3.55
N GLU A 255 22.36 0.84 -3.96
CA GLU A 255 22.52 1.99 -3.07
C GLU A 255 21.20 2.77 -2.94
N PHE A 256 20.85 3.09 -1.71
CA PHE A 256 19.72 3.95 -1.37
C PHE A 256 20.25 5.25 -0.75
N GLY A 257 21.18 5.94 -1.42
CA GLY A 257 21.75 7.18 -0.93
C GLY A 257 20.77 8.37 -0.93
N PRO A 258 21.16 9.53 -0.37
CA PRO A 258 20.35 10.74 -0.39
C PRO A 258 19.97 11.22 -1.80
N ASP A 259 20.83 10.94 -2.79
CA ASP A 259 20.61 11.33 -4.18
C ASP A 259 19.61 10.39 -4.88
N GLN A 260 19.73 9.08 -4.64
CA GLN A 260 18.86 8.05 -5.23
C GLN A 260 17.48 7.99 -4.55
N MET A 261 17.41 8.26 -3.25
CA MET A 261 16.16 8.27 -2.50
C MET A 261 16.10 9.48 -1.57
N LYS A 262 15.58 10.58 -2.13
CA LYS A 262 15.49 11.88 -1.45
C LYS A 262 14.63 11.79 -0.19
N SER A 263 15.08 12.45 0.87
CA SER A 263 14.33 12.64 2.10
C SER A 263 13.64 14.00 2.11
N SER A 264 12.39 14.06 2.58
CA SER A 264 11.66 15.34 2.66
C SER A 264 10.70 15.37 3.85
N HIS A 265 10.61 16.52 4.49
CA HIS A 265 9.56 16.82 5.45
C HIS A 265 8.32 17.33 4.73
N CYS A 266 7.18 16.69 4.97
CA CYS A 266 5.90 17.15 4.44
C CYS A 266 5.39 18.34 5.25
N GLN A 267 4.78 19.30 4.57
CA GLN A 267 4.08 20.39 5.23
C GLN A 267 2.66 19.95 5.57
N VAL A 268 2.48 19.24 6.68
CA VAL A 268 1.19 18.67 7.11
C VAL A 268 0.43 19.57 8.10
N PRO A 269 -0.87 19.32 8.37
CA PRO A 269 -1.59 20.01 9.44
C PRO A 269 -0.91 19.77 10.80
N LEU A 270 -0.63 20.84 11.53
CA LEU A 270 0.07 20.76 12.82
C LEU A 270 -0.92 20.73 13.98
N GLN A 271 -0.53 20.01 15.04
CA GLN A 271 -1.31 19.93 16.27
C GLN A 271 -1.16 21.20 17.10
N ASP A 272 -2.16 21.46 17.94
CA ASP A 272 -2.23 22.61 18.85
C ASP A 272 -2.22 22.21 20.33
N ASN A 273 -1.96 20.93 20.61
CA ASN A 273 -1.83 20.36 21.96
C ASN A 273 -0.59 19.45 22.06
N SER A 274 -0.33 18.90 23.23
CA SER A 274 0.88 18.10 23.50
C SER A 274 0.69 16.58 23.33
N SER A 275 -0.54 16.06 23.27
CA SER A 275 -0.82 14.63 23.40
C SER A 275 -1.33 13.95 22.13
N ASP A 276 -1.75 14.71 21.12
CA ASP A 276 -2.49 14.16 19.97
C ASP A 276 -1.61 13.70 18.80
N CYS A 277 -0.29 13.64 18.96
CA CYS A 277 0.63 13.27 17.88
C CYS A 277 0.29 11.89 17.28
N GLY A 278 -0.13 10.94 18.12
CA GLY A 278 -0.63 9.64 17.68
C GLY A 278 -1.90 9.74 16.83
N LEU A 279 -2.84 10.63 17.15
CA LEU A 279 -4.06 10.82 16.36
C LEU A 279 -3.76 11.47 15.01
N TYR A 280 -2.83 12.42 14.96
CA TYR A 280 -2.37 13.00 13.70
C TYR A 280 -1.70 11.94 12.81
N LEU A 281 -0.87 11.07 13.38
CA LEU A 281 -0.30 9.92 12.66
C LEU A 281 -1.38 9.06 12.02
N LEU A 282 -2.40 8.66 12.79
CA LEU A 282 -3.52 7.86 12.28
C LEU A 282 -4.32 8.59 11.20
N GLN A 283 -4.57 9.89 11.39
CA GLN A 283 -5.28 10.72 10.42
C GLN A 283 -4.49 10.89 9.12
N TYR A 284 -3.16 11.01 9.17
CA TYR A 284 -2.32 11.06 7.96
C TYR A 284 -2.47 9.79 7.14
N VAL A 285 -2.40 8.61 7.78
CA VAL A 285 -2.58 7.34 7.07
C VAL A 285 -3.99 7.24 6.52
N GLU A 286 -5.02 7.56 7.30
CA GLU A 286 -6.41 7.50 6.85
C GLU A 286 -6.66 8.39 5.63
N CYS A 287 -6.15 9.64 5.63
CA CYS A 287 -6.25 10.54 4.50
C CYS A 287 -5.51 10.00 3.28
N PHE A 288 -4.29 9.46 3.47
CA PHE A 288 -3.52 8.86 2.39
C PHE A 288 -4.24 7.69 1.73
N LEU A 289 -4.93 6.85 2.51
CA LEU A 289 -5.64 5.68 1.97
C LEU A 289 -6.94 6.05 1.26
N LYS A 290 -7.59 7.14 1.68
CA LYS A 290 -8.82 7.66 1.05
C LYS A 290 -8.53 8.42 -0.24
N ASP A 291 -7.48 9.25 -0.23
CA ASP A 291 -7.06 10.09 -1.34
C ASP A 291 -5.52 10.07 -1.43
N PRO A 292 -4.94 9.10 -2.18
CA PRO A 292 -3.50 8.93 -2.24
C PRO A 292 -2.84 10.11 -2.93
N VAL A 293 -1.67 10.51 -2.41
CA VAL A 293 -0.86 11.56 -3.04
C VAL A 293 -0.39 11.06 -4.41
N VAL A 294 -0.78 11.77 -5.48
CA VAL A 294 -0.46 11.40 -6.87
C VAL A 294 0.71 12.19 -7.47
N HIS A 295 1.27 13.16 -6.74
CA HIS A 295 2.35 14.01 -7.23
C HIS A 295 3.44 14.21 -6.17
N PHE A 296 4.66 13.81 -6.49
CA PHE A 296 5.81 13.79 -5.58
C PHE A 296 6.86 14.86 -5.90
N ASP A 297 6.41 16.08 -6.21
CA ASP A 297 7.29 17.25 -6.19
C ASP A 297 7.52 17.71 -4.74
N LEU A 298 8.79 17.72 -4.34
CA LEU A 298 9.19 17.86 -2.93
C LEU A 298 9.53 19.33 -2.62
N PRO A 299 9.11 19.86 -1.46
CA PRO A 299 8.36 19.19 -0.40
C PRO A 299 6.86 19.11 -0.69
N LEU A 300 6.20 18.07 -0.17
CA LEU A 300 4.74 17.95 -0.29
C LEU A 300 4.01 19.01 0.56
N HIS A 301 3.13 19.76 -0.08
CA HIS A 301 2.35 20.85 0.54
C HIS A 301 0.96 20.37 0.94
N LEU A 302 0.83 19.80 2.15
CA LEU A 302 -0.38 19.15 2.67
C LEU A 302 -1.03 19.91 3.83
N ARG A 303 -0.76 21.22 3.99
CA ARG A 303 -1.15 21.98 5.21
C ARG A 303 -2.66 22.03 5.46
N ARG A 304 -3.46 21.83 4.41
CA ARG A 304 -4.93 21.86 4.43
C ARG A 304 -5.53 20.49 4.10
N TRP A 305 -4.78 19.41 4.29
CA TRP A 305 -5.22 18.07 3.90
C TRP A 305 -6.49 17.61 4.61
N PHE A 306 -6.65 18.00 5.87
CA PHE A 306 -7.88 17.81 6.63
C PHE A 306 -8.07 18.93 7.67
N PRO A 307 -9.32 19.24 8.05
CA PRO A 307 -9.61 20.16 9.13
C PRO A 307 -9.30 19.51 10.49
N ARG A 308 -8.78 20.31 11.44
CA ARG A 308 -8.44 19.86 12.81
C ARG A 308 -9.62 19.19 13.55
N GLN A 309 -10.85 19.56 13.20
CA GLN A 309 -12.04 18.98 13.81
C GLN A 309 -12.15 17.47 13.58
N GLN A 310 -11.59 16.92 12.50
CA GLN A 310 -11.55 15.47 12.29
C GLN A 310 -10.68 14.80 13.34
N VAL A 311 -9.49 15.35 13.65
CA VAL A 311 -8.61 14.80 14.69
C VAL A 311 -9.24 14.91 16.08
N ARG A 312 -9.92 16.01 16.39
CA ARG A 312 -10.57 16.22 17.70
C ARG A 312 -11.61 15.16 18.04
N ARG A 313 -12.35 14.65 17.05
CA ARG A 313 -13.37 13.59 17.24
C ARG A 313 -12.77 12.19 17.21
N LYS A 314 -11.52 12.05 16.73
CA LYS A 314 -10.93 10.75 16.41
C LYS A 314 -10.75 9.85 17.63
N ARG A 315 -10.53 10.42 18.83
CA ARG A 315 -10.51 9.65 20.09
C ARG A 315 -11.82 8.88 20.30
N ASP A 316 -12.93 9.58 20.16
CA ASP A 316 -14.27 9.00 20.33
C ASP A 316 -14.61 8.04 19.19
N GLU A 317 -14.26 8.40 17.95
CA GLU A 317 -14.43 7.50 16.79
C GLU A 317 -13.71 6.16 16.97
N ILE A 318 -12.45 6.17 17.44
CA ILE A 318 -11.67 4.96 17.69
C ILE A 318 -12.27 4.16 18.85
N ARG A 319 -12.68 4.84 19.94
CA ARG A 319 -13.30 4.20 21.10
C ARG A 319 -14.59 3.49 20.70
N ASP A 320 -15.49 4.21 20.02
CA ASP A 320 -16.76 3.67 19.55
C ASP A 320 -16.55 2.51 18.58
N LEU A 321 -15.55 2.59 17.70
CA LEU A 321 -15.17 1.50 16.82
C LEU A 321 -14.80 0.23 17.60
N ILE A 322 -13.90 0.34 18.59
CA ILE A 322 -13.45 -0.81 19.39
C ILE A 322 -14.61 -1.42 20.17
N LEU A 323 -15.45 -0.59 20.80
CA LEU A 323 -16.63 -1.05 21.54
C LEU A 323 -17.66 -1.73 20.62
N ASN A 324 -17.86 -1.20 19.42
CA ASN A 324 -18.75 -1.80 18.43
C ASN A 324 -18.20 -3.14 17.94
N LEU A 325 -16.90 -3.25 17.62
CA LEU A 325 -16.28 -4.52 17.22
C LEU A 325 -16.41 -5.57 18.33
N HIS A 326 -16.19 -5.19 19.59
CA HIS A 326 -16.38 -6.08 20.73
C HIS A 326 -17.81 -6.60 20.83
N ARG A 327 -18.80 -5.72 20.64
CA ARG A 327 -20.22 -6.11 20.65
C ARG A 327 -20.55 -7.12 19.56
N HIS A 328 -20.07 -6.91 18.33
CA HIS A 328 -20.32 -7.84 17.21
C HIS A 328 -19.66 -9.20 17.46
N GLN A 329 -18.41 -9.22 17.92
CA GLN A 329 -17.71 -10.48 18.23
C GLN A 329 -18.42 -11.29 19.31
N ASN A 330 -18.98 -10.64 20.34
CA ASN A 330 -19.77 -11.32 21.37
C ASN A 330 -21.09 -11.90 20.83
N LEU A 331 -21.73 -11.22 19.87
CA LEU A 331 -22.96 -11.69 19.22
C LEU A 331 -22.66 -12.90 18.32
N ASP A 332 -21.62 -12.82 17.49
CA ASP A 332 -21.19 -13.94 16.63
C ASP A 332 -20.82 -15.18 17.47
N GLU A 333 -20.16 -14.97 18.61
CA GLU A 333 -19.88 -16.04 19.58
C GLU A 333 -21.13 -16.64 20.22
N ALA A 334 -22.16 -15.84 20.48
CA ALA A 334 -23.41 -16.33 21.06
C ALA A 334 -24.23 -17.12 20.04
N GLU A 335 -24.30 -16.64 18.79
CA GLU A 335 -24.98 -17.32 17.69
C GLU A 335 -24.29 -18.64 17.30
N SER A 336 -22.95 -18.66 17.23
CA SER A 336 -22.20 -19.90 16.96
C SER A 336 -22.34 -20.95 18.06
N LYS A 337 -22.48 -20.53 19.33
CA LYS A 337 -22.80 -21.43 20.44
C LYS A 337 -24.23 -21.98 20.35
N HIS A 338 -25.20 -21.14 19.96
CA HIS A 338 -26.59 -21.60 19.75
C HIS A 338 -26.73 -22.55 18.56
N ALA A 339 -26.05 -22.29 17.45
CA ALA A 339 -26.07 -23.16 16.27
C ALA A 339 -25.47 -24.55 16.53
N ASN A 340 -24.46 -24.65 17.41
CA ASN A 340 -23.86 -25.93 17.81
C ASN A 340 -24.69 -26.71 18.84
N VAL A 341 -25.74 -26.13 19.43
CA VAL A 341 -26.65 -26.80 20.37
C VAL A 341 -27.84 -27.45 19.64
N CYS A 342 -28.24 -26.93 18.48
CA CYS A 342 -29.27 -27.54 17.64
C CYS A 342 -28.66 -28.48 16.58
N THR A 343 -28.12 -29.61 17.00
CA THR A 343 -27.86 -30.75 16.09
C THR A 343 -29.09 -31.67 16.06
N PRO A 344 -29.50 -32.19 14.89
CA PRO A 344 -30.66 -33.07 14.78
C PRO A 344 -30.31 -34.49 15.27
N GLN A 345 -30.33 -34.71 16.58
CA GLN A 345 -30.29 -36.06 17.16
C GLN A 345 -31.48 -36.40 18.08
N ASP A 346 -32.40 -35.47 18.34
CA ASP A 346 -33.53 -35.70 19.27
C ASP A 346 -34.88 -35.92 18.56
N PHE A 347 -34.89 -36.56 17.39
CA PHE A 347 -36.11 -37.15 16.85
C PHE A 347 -35.94 -38.67 16.77
N LEU A 348 -36.26 -39.35 17.87
CA LEU A 348 -36.58 -40.77 17.84
C LEU A 348 -37.84 -40.95 16.95
N PRO A 349 -37.80 -41.81 15.92
CA PRO A 349 -38.99 -42.08 15.12
C PRO A 349 -40.01 -42.84 15.95
N ILE A 350 -41.20 -42.26 16.10
CA ILE A 350 -42.39 -42.92 16.62
C ILE A 350 -42.77 -44.04 15.63
N PRO A 351 -43.02 -45.29 16.06
CA PRO A 351 -43.44 -46.34 15.15
C PRO A 351 -44.88 -46.09 14.72
N PHE A 352 -45.09 -45.97 13.40
CA PHE A 352 -46.42 -46.00 12.80
C PHE A 352 -46.98 -47.42 12.89
N SER A 353 -48.10 -47.58 13.60
CA SER A 353 -48.95 -48.75 13.52
C SER A 353 -50.04 -48.53 12.46
N ASP A 354 -50.04 -49.35 11.43
CA ASP A 354 -51.10 -49.47 10.42
C ASP A 354 -52.39 -49.99 11.05
N GLU A 355 -53.47 -49.19 11.06
CA GLU A 355 -54.84 -49.71 11.06
C GLU A 355 -55.81 -48.75 10.32
N TYR A 356 -56.20 -49.20 9.11
CA TYR A 356 -57.55 -49.22 8.56
C TYR A 356 -58.39 -47.94 8.31
N PHE A 357 -58.85 -47.89 7.05
CA PHE A 357 -60.21 -47.58 6.57
C PHE A 357 -60.50 -46.25 5.81
N THR A 358 -60.42 -46.40 4.48
CA THR A 358 -61.49 -46.18 3.48
C THR A 358 -61.96 -44.79 3.03
N LYS A 359 -61.93 -44.67 1.69
CA LYS A 359 -62.96 -44.15 0.75
C LYS A 359 -63.31 -42.66 0.80
N GLY A 360 -63.17 -42.02 -0.37
CA GLY A 360 -63.98 -40.85 -0.72
C GLY A 360 -63.43 -40.05 -1.89
N SER A 361 -63.99 -40.29 -3.07
CA SER A 361 -63.70 -39.63 -4.34
C SER A 361 -63.97 -38.11 -4.36
N ILE A 362 -63.14 -37.39 -5.12
CA ILE A 362 -63.42 -36.31 -6.10
C ILE A 362 -64.35 -35.14 -5.68
N CYS A 363 -63.86 -33.91 -5.84
CA CYS A 363 -64.60 -32.83 -6.51
C CYS A 363 -63.64 -31.81 -7.16
N ILE A 364 -63.65 -31.83 -8.51
CA ILE A 364 -63.41 -30.81 -9.56
C ILE A 364 -62.16 -29.93 -9.44
#